data_AF-A0A817T9C2-F1
#
_entry.id   AF-A0A817T9C2-F1
#
_cell.length_a   1.000
_cell.length_b   1.000
_cell.length_c   1.000
_cell.angle_alpha   90.00
_cell.angle_beta   90.00
_cell.angle_gamma   90.00
#
_symmetry.space_group_name_H-M   'P 1'
#
loop_
_entity.id
_entity.type
_entity.pdbx_description
1 polymer ?
#
loop_
_entity_poly.entity_id
_entity_poly.type
_entity_poly.pdbx_seq_one_letter_code
_entity_poly.pdbx_strand_id
1 'polypeptide(L)'
;MGNQQTTGRTRSDTYTRYERDGEDGRYVTLDHHDSSVSSHVSTPDDKMVPRHDSSLPIRIRNQRQVHQHHSQQAVHSEMHNEKKTIPVVFKYPALPKDKEALLTGSFTNWKEMITMVKSDNDFVAILELPEGEHEYKFQIDGRWEYDINEPSKDDDRNGRNNIVTVKKSDFEVMEALTSDSILSSSQSANLVKQQSTDTDMARSPPGSYEQTWPPTTQKEFSQTDKPPFLPPHLLNIILNKDTAAHYEPALLPEPNHVMLKHLYALSIRDGVMVLSTTTRYRHKFVTTCFYKPTSK
;
A
#
# COMPACT_ATOMS: atom_id res chain seq x y z
N MET A 1 33.65 -39.70 -47.91
CA MET A 1 33.13 -39.42 -46.56
C MET A 1 32.42 -38.09 -46.63
N GLY A 2 31.09 -38.11 -46.56
CA GLY A 2 30.22 -37.00 -46.97
C GLY A 2 30.00 -35.96 -45.89
N ASN A 3 30.04 -34.70 -46.30
CA ASN A 3 29.56 -33.55 -45.54
C ASN A 3 28.04 -33.58 -45.44
N GLN A 4 27.48 -33.36 -44.25
CA GLN A 4 26.05 -33.05 -44.10
C GLN A 4 25.87 -31.63 -43.55
N GLN A 5 25.12 -30.86 -44.34
CA GLN A 5 24.66 -29.50 -44.12
C GLN A 5 23.52 -29.47 -43.09
N THR A 6 23.53 -28.45 -42.23
CA THR A 6 22.40 -28.08 -41.38
C THR A 6 21.39 -27.29 -42.23
N THR A 7 20.13 -27.69 -42.22
CA THR A 7 19.02 -26.88 -42.76
C THR A 7 18.00 -26.61 -41.66
N GLY A 8 17.85 -25.33 -41.33
CA GLY A 8 16.82 -24.83 -40.43
C GLY A 8 15.48 -24.72 -41.15
N ARG A 9 14.39 -25.12 -40.47
CA ARG A 9 13.02 -24.98 -40.96
C ARG A 9 12.28 -24.00 -40.05
N THR A 10 12.07 -22.78 -40.52
CA THR A 10 11.18 -21.79 -39.93
C THR A 10 9.73 -22.20 -40.17
N ARG A 11 8.91 -22.22 -39.12
CA ARG A 11 7.45 -22.39 -39.21
C ARG A 11 6.81 -21.07 -38.79
N SER A 12 6.02 -20.50 -39.69
CA SER A 12 5.26 -19.26 -39.53
C SER A 12 3.92 -19.56 -38.85
N ASP A 13 3.69 -19.01 -37.67
CA ASP A 13 2.37 -19.06 -37.02
C ASP A 13 1.62 -17.74 -37.29
N THR A 14 0.55 -17.82 -38.08
CA THR A 14 -0.42 -16.74 -38.25
C THR A 14 -1.39 -16.72 -37.08
N TYR A 15 -1.44 -15.61 -36.34
CA TYR A 15 -2.34 -15.39 -35.21
C TYR A 15 -3.64 -14.72 -35.68
N THR A 16 -4.80 -15.31 -35.39
CA THR A 16 -6.11 -14.65 -35.55
C THR A 16 -6.51 -14.04 -34.21
N ARG A 17 -6.63 -12.71 -34.16
CA ARG A 17 -7.00 -11.92 -32.98
C ARG A 17 -8.52 -11.85 -32.88
N TYR A 18 -9.09 -12.22 -31.75
CA TYR A 18 -10.49 -11.96 -31.41
C TYR A 18 -10.54 -10.88 -30.32
N GLU A 19 -11.19 -9.76 -30.60
CA GLU A 19 -11.52 -8.76 -29.59
C GLU A 19 -12.96 -8.96 -29.11
N ARG A 20 -13.17 -8.67 -27.82
CA ARG A 20 -14.43 -8.83 -27.11
C ARG A 20 -14.97 -7.43 -26.84
N ASP A 21 -16.09 -7.09 -27.46
CA ASP A 21 -16.87 -5.92 -27.08
C ASP A 21 -18.17 -6.34 -26.37
N GLY A 22 -18.46 -5.62 -25.27
CA GLY A 22 -19.81 -5.27 -24.79
C GLY A 22 -20.84 -6.37 -24.52
N GLU A 23 -20.98 -6.70 -23.22
CA GLU A 23 -22.14 -7.20 -22.45
C GLU A 23 -23.13 -8.27 -22.92
N ASP A 24 -23.19 -8.74 -24.16
CA ASP A 24 -24.02 -9.91 -24.51
C ASP A 24 -23.19 -10.93 -25.30
N GLY A 25 -22.61 -11.89 -24.59
CA GLY A 25 -21.60 -12.84 -25.06
C GLY A 25 -22.01 -13.78 -26.21
N ARG A 26 -22.16 -13.25 -27.42
CA ARG A 26 -22.28 -14.00 -28.67
C ARG A 26 -21.08 -13.71 -29.57
N TYR A 27 -20.45 -14.78 -30.06
CA TYR A 27 -19.35 -14.71 -31.04
C TYR A 27 -19.93 -14.67 -32.46
N VAL A 28 -19.47 -13.75 -33.31
CA VAL A 28 -19.77 -13.75 -34.75
C VAL A 28 -18.46 -13.78 -35.54
N THR A 29 -18.36 -14.67 -36.51
CA THR A 29 -17.25 -14.76 -37.47
C THR A 29 -17.45 -13.75 -38.60
N LEU A 30 -16.43 -12.92 -38.87
CA LEU A 30 -16.40 -12.03 -40.02
C LEU A 30 -15.71 -12.74 -41.19
N ASP A 31 -16.50 -13.32 -42.09
CA ASP A 31 -16.01 -13.72 -43.40
C ASP A 31 -16.13 -12.52 -44.35
N HIS A 32 -15.01 -12.05 -44.88
CA HIS A 32 -14.99 -11.09 -45.99
C HIS A 32 -14.87 -11.84 -47.31
N HIS A 33 -15.94 -11.86 -48.09
CA HIS A 33 -15.85 -11.89 -49.55
C HIS A 33 -16.88 -10.96 -50.18
N ASP A 34 -16.44 -10.44 -51.32
CA ASP A 34 -16.84 -9.25 -52.06
C ASP A 34 -18.21 -9.33 -52.78
N SER A 35 -18.65 -8.17 -53.29
CA SER A 35 -19.60 -7.87 -54.37
C SER A 35 -21.09 -7.58 -54.08
N SER A 36 -21.41 -6.29 -54.28
CA SER A 36 -22.59 -5.69 -54.95
C SER A 36 -24.01 -6.16 -54.63
N VAL A 37 -24.89 -5.22 -54.24
CA VAL A 37 -26.11 -4.77 -54.98
C VAL A 37 -27.02 -3.91 -54.07
N SER A 38 -27.62 -2.91 -54.71
CA SER A 38 -28.55 -1.87 -54.24
C SER A 38 -29.97 -2.36 -53.87
N SER A 39 -30.62 -1.70 -52.89
CA SER A 39 -32.05 -1.25 -52.85
C SER A 39 -32.45 -0.95 -51.39
N HIS A 40 -32.73 0.29 -50.98
CA HIS A 40 -33.98 1.07 -51.08
C HIS A 40 -35.25 0.43 -50.47
N VAL A 41 -36.03 1.30 -49.79
CA VAL A 41 -37.44 1.18 -49.27
C VAL A 41 -37.52 0.81 -47.78
N SER A 42 -38.30 1.42 -46.88
CA SER A 42 -39.03 2.69 -46.76
C SER A 42 -39.52 2.78 -45.29
N THR A 43 -39.69 4.00 -44.79
CA THR A 43 -40.45 4.44 -43.59
C THR A 43 -41.95 4.03 -43.70
N PRO A 44 -42.87 4.20 -42.70
CA PRO A 44 -42.92 5.38 -41.81
C PRO A 44 -43.61 5.36 -40.43
N ASP A 45 -43.31 6.45 -39.71
CA ASP A 45 -44.18 7.31 -38.88
C ASP A 45 -44.98 6.73 -37.69
N ASP A 46 -44.73 7.31 -36.50
CA ASP A 46 -45.76 8.14 -35.87
C ASP A 46 -45.15 9.27 -35.02
N LYS A 47 -45.80 10.44 -35.03
CA LYS A 47 -45.31 11.73 -34.53
C LYS A 47 -45.94 12.13 -33.18
N MET A 48 -45.20 12.99 -32.44
CA MET A 48 -45.69 14.16 -31.66
C MET A 48 -46.34 13.88 -30.27
N VAL A 49 -46.10 14.57 -29.13
CA VAL A 49 -45.65 15.93 -28.70
C VAL A 49 -45.15 15.82 -27.20
N PRO A 50 -44.41 16.79 -26.59
CA PRO A 50 -43.47 16.57 -25.49
C PRO A 50 -44.00 16.97 -24.09
N ARG A 51 -43.23 16.62 -23.04
CA ARG A 51 -43.27 17.30 -21.74
C ARG A 51 -41.85 17.55 -21.21
N HIS A 52 -41.58 18.81 -20.90
CA HIS A 52 -40.46 19.30 -20.10
C HIS A 52 -40.49 18.66 -18.69
N ASP A 53 -39.35 18.30 -18.10
CA ASP A 53 -38.65 19.18 -17.16
C ASP A 53 -37.28 18.63 -16.70
N SER A 54 -36.38 19.58 -16.46
CA SER A 54 -35.14 19.59 -15.66
C SER A 54 -34.49 18.29 -15.14
N SER A 55 -33.24 18.06 -15.54
CA SER A 55 -32.08 18.11 -14.62
C SER A 55 -30.77 17.83 -15.37
N LEU A 56 -29.77 18.67 -15.10
CA LEU A 56 -28.47 18.72 -15.76
C LEU A 56 -27.58 17.52 -15.36
N PRO A 57 -26.87 16.88 -16.31
CA PRO A 57 -25.81 15.94 -15.98
C PRO A 57 -24.44 16.64 -15.88
N ILE A 58 -23.71 16.31 -14.82
CA ILE A 58 -22.30 16.65 -14.59
C ILE A 58 -21.45 16.01 -15.70
N ARG A 59 -20.80 16.85 -16.51
CA ARG A 59 -19.86 16.41 -17.56
C ARG A 59 -18.43 16.71 -17.12
N ILE A 60 -17.70 15.68 -16.72
CA ILE A 60 -16.24 15.73 -16.55
C ILE A 60 -15.61 15.77 -17.94
N ARG A 61 -14.92 16.87 -18.26
CA ARG A 61 -14.17 17.04 -19.51
C ARG A 61 -12.68 17.04 -19.20
N ASN A 62 -12.01 15.95 -19.55
CA ASN A 62 -10.56 15.90 -19.67
C ASN A 62 -10.10 16.88 -20.76
N GLN A 63 -9.27 17.86 -20.40
CA GLN A 63 -8.53 18.66 -21.37
C GLN A 63 -7.04 18.34 -21.30
N ARG A 64 -6.52 18.00 -22.48
CA ARG A 64 -5.10 17.83 -22.82
C ARG A 64 -4.40 19.19 -22.69
N GLN A 65 -3.30 19.24 -21.94
CA GLN A 65 -2.37 20.38 -21.97
C GLN A 65 -1.45 20.28 -23.19
N VAL A 66 -1.54 21.30 -24.05
CA VAL A 66 -0.60 21.56 -25.15
C VAL A 66 0.54 22.41 -24.59
N HIS A 67 1.77 21.95 -24.76
CA HIS A 67 2.98 22.68 -24.39
C HIS A 67 3.28 23.77 -25.43
N GLN A 68 3.49 25.02 -24.99
CA GLN A 68 4.18 26.05 -25.75
C GLN A 68 5.25 26.71 -24.86
N HIS A 69 6.48 26.74 -25.37
CA HIS A 69 7.66 27.41 -24.79
C HIS A 69 8.02 28.63 -25.65
N HIS A 70 8.27 29.77 -25.00
CA HIS A 70 9.06 30.99 -25.35
C HIS A 70 8.28 32.24 -24.90
N SER A 71 8.84 33.32 -24.34
CA SER A 71 10.23 33.71 -24.00
C SER A 71 10.18 35.04 -23.20
N GLN A 72 11.07 35.16 -22.22
CA GLN A 72 11.72 36.39 -21.67
C GLN A 72 10.87 37.61 -21.29
N GLN A 73 10.90 37.96 -20.00
CA GLN A 73 11.40 39.26 -19.54
C GLN A 73 11.82 39.19 -18.08
N ALA A 74 13.10 39.45 -17.84
CA ALA A 74 13.70 39.57 -16.52
C ALA A 74 13.28 40.90 -15.90
N VAL A 75 12.63 40.83 -14.74
CA VAL A 75 12.42 41.98 -13.86
C VAL A 75 12.73 41.49 -12.45
N HIS A 76 13.68 42.18 -11.81
CA HIS A 76 14.18 42.01 -10.44
C HIS A 76 13.30 41.18 -9.50
N SER A 77 13.77 39.98 -9.15
CA SER A 77 13.29 39.25 -7.97
C SER A 77 14.37 39.32 -6.89
N GLU A 78 14.11 40.15 -5.89
CA GLU A 78 14.81 40.16 -4.61
C GLU A 78 14.91 38.71 -4.09
N MET A 79 16.07 38.34 -3.56
CA MET A 79 16.29 37.04 -2.95
C MET A 79 15.47 36.93 -1.65
N HIS A 80 14.19 36.62 -1.76
CA HIS A 80 13.48 35.95 -0.68
C HIS A 80 14.03 34.54 -0.60
N ASN A 81 14.99 34.34 0.30
CA ASN A 81 15.27 33.01 0.84
C ASN A 81 14.03 32.60 1.63
N GLU A 82 13.00 32.10 0.94
CA GLU A 82 11.82 31.50 1.57
C GLU A 82 12.33 30.32 2.39
N LYS A 83 12.53 30.54 3.69
CA LYS A 83 12.83 29.47 4.62
C LYS A 83 11.64 28.53 4.58
N LYS A 84 11.82 27.36 3.95
CA LYS A 84 10.81 26.31 3.91
C LYS A 84 10.31 26.03 5.34
N THR A 85 9.03 26.31 5.58
CA THR A 85 8.36 26.01 6.84
C THR A 85 7.68 24.65 6.77
N ILE A 86 7.39 24.10 7.95
CA ILE A 86 6.71 22.83 8.14
C ILE A 86 5.52 23.10 9.07
N PRO A 87 4.31 22.61 8.75
CA PRO A 87 3.17 22.74 9.64
C PRO A 87 3.38 21.86 10.88
N VAL A 88 3.36 22.51 12.04
CA VAL A 88 3.51 21.88 13.36
C VAL A 88 2.21 22.01 14.13
N VAL A 89 1.73 20.89 14.67
CA VAL A 89 0.52 20.85 15.50
C VAL A 89 0.91 21.00 16.97
N PHE A 90 0.40 22.05 17.60
CA PHE A 90 0.46 22.25 19.04
C PHE A 90 -0.87 21.85 19.66
N LYS A 91 -0.82 20.96 20.64
CA LYS A 91 -2.00 20.43 21.31
C LYS A 91 -1.82 20.51 22.82
N TYR A 92 -2.88 20.88 23.52
CA TYR A 92 -2.93 20.86 24.98
C TYR A 92 -4.26 20.25 25.45
N PRO A 93 -4.27 19.29 26.40
CA PRO A 93 -5.51 18.69 26.91
C PRO A 93 -6.42 19.74 27.57
N ALA A 94 -7.66 19.86 27.10
CA ALA A 94 -8.63 20.81 27.62
C ALA A 94 -9.52 20.18 28.71
N LEU A 95 -9.70 20.86 29.84
CA LEU A 95 -10.71 20.48 30.82
C LEU A 95 -12.07 21.10 30.47
N PRO A 96 -13.20 20.50 30.92
CA PRO A 96 -14.53 21.05 30.66
C PRO A 96 -14.72 22.50 31.13
N LYS A 97 -13.99 22.91 32.17
CA LYS A 97 -14.05 24.25 32.76
C LYS A 97 -13.22 25.30 32.01
N ASP A 98 -12.25 24.88 31.22
CA ASP A 98 -11.28 25.78 30.59
C ASP A 98 -11.95 26.52 29.43
N LYS A 99 -11.74 27.83 29.31
CA LYS A 99 -12.45 28.65 28.32
C LYS A 99 -11.54 29.07 27.17
N GLU A 100 -10.33 29.47 27.50
CA GLU A 100 -9.38 30.03 26.54
C GLU A 100 -7.99 29.43 26.76
N ALA A 101 -7.33 29.11 25.64
CA ALA A 101 -5.93 28.74 25.61
C ALA A 101 -5.21 29.61 24.60
N LEU A 102 -4.08 30.17 25.02
CA LEU A 102 -3.16 30.94 24.19
C LEU A 102 -1.82 30.21 24.10
N LEU A 103 -1.16 30.33 22.97
CA LEU A 103 0.16 29.77 22.68
C LEU A 103 1.14 30.90 22.34
N THR A 104 2.33 30.85 22.92
CA THR A 104 3.45 31.72 22.56
C THR A 104 4.75 30.92 22.55
N GLY A 105 5.76 31.42 21.84
CA GLY A 105 7.07 30.77 21.84
C GLY A 105 8.16 31.61 21.20
N SER A 106 9.29 30.97 20.93
CA SER A 106 10.42 31.56 20.20
C SER A 106 10.00 32.11 18.84
N PHE A 107 9.06 31.46 18.16
CA PHE A 107 8.53 31.86 16.86
C PHE A 107 7.66 33.14 16.89
N THR A 108 7.12 33.54 18.05
CA THR A 108 6.47 34.85 18.25
C THR A 108 7.36 35.85 19.00
N ASN A 109 8.65 35.52 19.16
CA ASN A 109 9.57 36.26 20.03
C ASN A 109 9.03 36.48 21.45
N TRP A 110 8.17 35.59 21.95
CA TRP A 110 7.50 35.71 23.25
C TRP A 110 6.65 36.98 23.45
N LYS A 111 6.26 37.64 22.36
CA LYS A 111 5.51 38.92 22.40
C LYS A 111 4.05 38.77 22.01
N GLU A 112 3.76 37.90 21.06
CA GLU A 112 2.42 37.67 20.54
C GLU A 112 1.85 36.37 21.08
N MET A 113 0.57 36.41 21.42
CA MET A 113 -0.21 35.27 21.90
C MET A 113 -1.14 34.80 20.79
N ILE A 114 -1.06 33.52 20.45
CA ILE A 114 -1.88 32.89 19.42
C ILE A 114 -3.04 32.16 20.12
N THR A 115 -4.28 32.58 19.85
CA THR A 115 -5.46 31.90 20.38
C THR A 115 -5.62 30.52 19.76
N MET A 116 -5.72 29.50 20.61
CA MET A 116 -5.90 28.11 20.18
C MET A 116 -7.39 27.80 20.01
N VAL A 117 -7.70 26.88 19.09
CA VAL A 117 -9.07 26.42 18.86
C VAL A 117 -9.40 25.31 19.84
N LYS A 118 -10.50 25.47 20.58
CA LYS A 118 -11.01 24.43 21.48
C LYS A 118 -11.79 23.36 20.70
N SER A 119 -11.37 22.11 20.85
CA SER A 119 -12.07 20.88 20.47
C SER A 119 -12.70 20.23 21.71
N ASP A 120 -13.31 19.05 21.56
CA ASP A 120 -14.02 18.37 22.66
C ASP A 120 -13.11 18.10 23.87
N ASN A 121 -11.88 17.64 23.61
CA ASN A 121 -10.93 17.24 24.66
C ASN A 121 -9.61 18.04 24.63
N ASP A 122 -9.40 18.92 23.66
CA ASP A 122 -8.09 19.52 23.38
C ASP A 122 -8.21 20.97 22.93
N PHE A 123 -7.19 21.77 23.23
CA PHE A 123 -6.90 23.01 22.51
C PHE A 123 -5.85 22.73 21.43
N VAL A 124 -6.06 23.24 20.22
CA VAL A 124 -5.19 22.97 19.06
C VAL A 124 -4.83 24.26 18.31
N ALA A 125 -3.58 24.37 17.89
CA ALA A 125 -3.10 25.35 16.92
C ALA A 125 -2.17 24.68 15.91
N ILE A 126 -2.20 25.11 14.66
CA ILE A 126 -1.30 24.62 13.60
C ILE A 126 -0.50 25.81 13.09
N LEU A 127 0.82 25.74 13.19
CA LEU A 127 1.73 26.84 12.82
C LEU A 127 2.81 26.37 11.87
N GLU A 128 3.11 27.21 10.88
CA GLU A 128 4.21 27.00 9.94
C GLU A 128 5.54 27.43 10.59
N LEU A 129 6.39 26.47 10.93
CA LEU A 129 7.67 26.73 11.60
C LEU A 129 8.86 26.30 10.74
N PRO A 130 9.98 27.06 10.73
CA PRO A 130 11.19 26.62 10.09
C PRO A 130 11.81 25.43 10.84
N GLU A 131 12.59 24.60 10.13
CA GLU A 131 13.38 23.53 10.72
C GLU A 131 14.28 24.05 11.86
N GLY A 132 14.29 23.35 12.99
CA GLY A 132 15.04 23.74 14.18
C GLY A 132 14.30 23.45 15.48
N GLU A 133 14.94 23.85 16.58
CA GLU A 133 14.39 23.78 17.93
C GLU A 133 13.58 25.04 18.23
N HIS A 134 12.36 24.86 18.74
CA HIS A 134 11.48 25.95 19.15
C HIS A 134 11.00 25.70 20.57
N GLU A 135 11.12 26.74 21.40
CA GLU A 135 10.60 26.74 22.75
C GLU A 135 9.20 27.39 22.76
N TYR A 136 8.27 26.82 23.51
CA TYR A 136 6.89 27.30 23.57
C TYR A 136 6.26 27.11 24.94
N LYS A 137 5.15 27.82 25.18
CA LYS A 137 4.40 27.78 26.43
C LYS A 137 2.92 28.11 26.20
N PHE A 138 2.07 27.54 27.04
CA PHE A 138 0.63 27.77 27.01
C PHE A 138 0.20 28.73 28.11
N GLN A 139 -0.87 29.48 27.84
CA GLN A 139 -1.61 30.22 28.86
C GLN A 139 -3.07 29.77 28.84
N ILE A 140 -3.51 29.06 29.89
CA ILE A 140 -4.86 28.51 30.02
C ILE A 140 -5.63 29.35 31.04
N ASP A 141 -6.71 30.02 30.60
CA ASP A 141 -7.50 30.95 31.42
C ASP A 141 -6.62 31.93 32.23
N GLY A 142 -5.57 32.47 31.60
CA GLY A 142 -4.63 33.42 32.21
C GLY A 142 -3.48 32.79 33.00
N ARG A 143 -3.45 31.47 33.22
CA ARG A 143 -2.39 30.77 33.95
C ARG A 143 -1.36 30.17 32.99
N TRP A 144 -0.08 30.39 33.30
CA TRP A 144 1.03 29.83 32.51
C TRP A 144 1.21 28.34 32.80
N GLU A 145 1.08 27.53 31.76
CA GLU A 145 1.14 26.08 31.82
C GLU A 145 2.11 25.54 30.75
N TYR A 146 2.58 24.32 30.97
CA TYR A 146 3.36 23.54 30.02
C TYR A 146 2.83 22.10 30.01
N ASP A 147 3.00 21.37 28.92
CA ASP A 147 2.64 19.95 28.88
C ASP A 147 3.75 19.11 29.50
N ILE A 148 3.41 18.34 30.54
CA ILE A 148 4.35 17.47 31.25
C ILE A 148 4.76 16.23 30.43
N ASN A 149 3.96 15.85 29.44
CA ASN A 149 4.23 14.69 28.60
C ASN A 149 5.16 15.02 27.43
N GLU A 150 5.34 16.31 27.14
CA GLU A 150 6.19 16.79 26.06
C GLU A 150 7.59 17.18 26.57
N PRO A 151 8.63 17.10 25.72
CA PRO A 151 9.96 17.57 26.05
C PRO A 151 9.94 19.02 26.56
N SER A 152 10.77 19.31 27.55
CA SER A 152 10.83 20.63 28.16
C SER A 152 12.21 20.98 28.68
N LYS A 153 12.44 22.28 28.86
CA LYS A 153 13.70 22.85 29.35
C LYS A 153 13.42 23.95 30.36
N ASP A 154 14.31 24.05 31.33
CA ASP A 154 14.20 25.05 32.38
C ASP A 154 14.55 26.43 31.83
N ASP A 155 13.73 27.42 32.16
CA ASP A 155 13.90 28.84 31.85
C ASP A 155 14.77 29.48 32.94
N ASP A 156 15.54 30.52 32.58
CA ASP A 156 16.48 31.25 33.45
C ASP A 156 15.82 31.87 34.70
N ARG A 157 14.48 31.87 34.76
CA ARG A 157 13.66 32.45 35.83
C ARG A 157 12.90 31.40 36.66
N ASN A 158 13.43 30.18 36.80
CA ASN A 158 12.78 29.06 37.50
C ASN A 158 11.44 28.60 36.86
N GLY A 159 11.18 28.99 35.61
CA GLY A 159 10.07 28.48 34.82
C GLY A 159 10.48 27.24 34.01
N ARG A 160 9.51 26.58 33.37
CA ARG A 160 9.77 25.51 32.39
C ARG A 160 8.98 25.79 31.11
N ASN A 161 9.61 25.58 29.97
CA ASN A 161 9.02 25.76 28.64
C ASN A 161 9.10 24.43 27.88
N ASN A 162 8.09 24.12 27.06
CA ASN A 162 8.16 22.95 26.20
C ASN A 162 9.08 23.22 25.01
N ILE A 163 9.66 22.14 24.47
CA ILE A 163 10.51 22.16 23.27
C ILE A 163 9.88 21.29 22.20
N VAL A 164 9.87 21.79 20.97
CA VAL A 164 9.63 20.98 19.77
C VAL A 164 10.83 21.10 18.83
N THR A 165 11.32 19.96 18.33
CA THR A 165 12.35 19.92 17.29
C THR A 165 11.67 19.59 15.97
N VAL A 166 11.64 20.57 15.06
CA VAL A 166 11.03 20.43 13.74
C VAL A 166 12.11 19.96 12.78
N LYS A 167 11.93 18.78 12.16
CA LYS A 167 12.84 18.27 11.12
C LYS A 167 12.11 18.14 9.79
N LYS A 168 12.85 18.26 8.68
CA LYS A 168 12.28 17.99 7.35
C LYS A 168 11.74 16.57 7.20
N SER A 169 12.38 15.60 7.85
CA SER A 169 11.96 14.20 7.86
C SER A 169 10.56 14.00 8.45
N ASP A 170 10.11 14.89 9.33
CA ASP A 170 8.81 14.78 9.99
C ASP A 170 7.66 15.12 9.03
N PHE A 171 7.94 15.84 7.93
CA PHE A 171 6.97 16.17 6.89
C PHE A 171 6.89 15.08 5.80
N GLU A 172 8.00 14.40 5.52
CA GLU A 172 8.03 13.31 4.54
C GLU A 172 7.51 12.00 5.17
N VAL A 173 6.25 11.65 4.88
CA VAL A 173 5.54 10.52 5.52
C VAL A 173 6.36 9.22 5.57
N MET A 174 7.06 8.88 4.48
CA MET A 174 7.89 7.67 4.44
C MET A 174 9.09 7.73 5.40
N GLU A 175 9.74 8.88 5.49
CA GLU A 175 10.91 9.10 6.33
C GLU A 175 10.52 9.20 7.82
N ALA A 176 9.39 9.85 8.10
CA ALA A 176 8.78 9.89 9.43
C ALA A 176 8.45 8.48 9.95
N LEU A 177 7.74 7.67 9.14
CA LEU A 177 7.40 6.29 9.50
C LEU A 177 8.65 5.42 9.73
N THR A 178 9.70 5.63 8.93
CA THR A 178 10.97 4.91 9.10
C THR A 178 11.62 5.29 10.43
N SER A 179 11.67 6.59 10.74
CA SER A 179 12.24 7.09 11.99
C SER A 179 11.50 6.54 13.22
N ASP A 180 10.16 6.52 13.18
CA ASP A 180 9.33 5.99 14.28
C ASP A 180 9.51 4.47 14.46
N SER A 181 9.69 3.72 13.37
CA SER A 181 9.97 2.28 13.44
C SER A 181 11.32 1.97 14.12
N ILE A 182 12.31 2.83 13.91
CA ILE A 182 13.62 2.71 14.55
C ILE A 182 13.55 3.12 16.04
N LEU A 183 12.81 4.18 16.37
CA LEU A 183 12.66 4.63 17.75
C LEU A 183 11.91 3.60 18.61
N SER A 184 10.84 3.00 18.10
CA SER A 184 10.09 1.95 18.80
C SER A 184 10.91 0.67 19.02
N SER A 185 11.77 0.28 18.07
CA SER A 185 12.67 -0.87 18.25
C SER A 185 13.81 -0.59 19.25
N SER A 186 14.28 0.65 19.36
CA SER A 186 15.36 1.05 20.29
C SER A 186 14.98 0.99 21.78
N GLN A 187 13.69 1.15 22.13
CA GLN A 187 13.23 0.96 23.52
C GLN A 187 13.23 -0.52 23.94
N SER A 188 13.39 -1.45 22.99
CA SER A 188 13.48 -2.90 23.24
C SER A 188 14.84 -3.51 22.87
N ALA A 189 15.84 -2.70 22.49
CA ALA A 189 17.07 -3.18 21.89
C ALA A 189 18.32 -2.54 22.50
N ASN A 190 18.61 -2.87 23.76
CA ASN A 190 20.01 -2.95 24.18
C ASN A 190 20.55 -4.30 23.71
N LEU A 191 20.85 -4.41 22.41
CA LEU A 191 21.80 -5.34 21.76
C LEU A 191 21.67 -5.22 20.23
N VAL A 192 22.80 -4.85 19.60
CA VAL A 192 23.11 -4.89 18.15
C VAL A 192 22.61 -3.72 17.29
N LYS A 193 23.46 -2.68 17.21
CA LYS A 193 23.61 -1.84 16.01
C LYS A 193 24.12 -2.72 14.86
N GLN A 194 23.25 -3.09 13.92
CA GLN A 194 23.67 -3.38 12.56
C GLN A 194 22.84 -2.52 11.59
N GLN A 195 23.57 -1.93 10.65
CA GLN A 195 23.13 -0.96 9.66
C GLN A 195 21.91 -1.49 8.89
N SER A 196 20.79 -0.77 8.98
CA SER A 196 19.60 -1.02 8.19
C SER A 196 19.85 -0.59 6.74
N THR A 197 20.22 -1.54 5.89
CA THR A 197 20.05 -1.41 4.43
C THR A 197 18.64 -1.89 4.07
N ASP A 198 17.84 -1.01 3.45
CA ASP A 198 16.47 -1.19 2.94
C ASP A 198 16.16 -2.55 2.29
N THR A 199 15.99 -3.63 3.06
CA THR A 199 15.67 -4.95 2.48
C THR A 199 14.70 -5.83 3.27
N ASP A 200 14.05 -5.33 4.31
CA ASP A 200 13.19 -6.19 5.16
C ASP A 200 11.69 -6.00 4.89
N MET A 201 11.33 -6.24 3.62
CA MET A 201 9.98 -6.71 3.24
C MET A 201 9.97 -8.25 3.08
N ALA A 202 10.97 -8.93 3.66
CA ALA A 202 10.95 -10.39 3.82
C ALA A 202 10.50 -10.71 5.24
N ARG A 203 9.27 -11.23 5.34
CA ARG A 203 8.61 -11.80 6.53
C ARG A 203 9.34 -13.03 7.10
N SER A 204 10.64 -12.93 7.36
CA SER A 204 11.37 -13.93 8.16
C SER A 204 11.31 -13.51 9.63
N PRO A 205 11.31 -14.48 10.58
CA PRO A 205 11.49 -14.15 11.99
C PRO A 205 12.75 -13.29 12.18
N PRO A 206 12.74 -12.34 13.13
CA PRO A 206 13.92 -11.55 13.44
C PRO A 206 15.06 -12.47 13.89
N GLY A 207 16.26 -12.29 13.33
CA GLY A 207 17.46 -13.03 13.69
C GLY A 207 18.14 -13.74 12.52
N SER A 208 19.37 -14.21 12.78
CA SER A 208 20.11 -15.05 11.84
C SER A 208 19.58 -16.48 11.88
N TYR A 209 19.62 -17.18 10.74
CA TYR A 209 19.33 -18.61 10.71
C TYR A 209 20.40 -19.38 11.49
N GLU A 210 19.99 -20.15 12.50
CA GLU A 210 20.86 -20.99 13.30
C GLU A 210 20.55 -22.48 13.08
N GLN A 211 21.54 -23.33 13.36
CA GLN A 211 21.40 -24.80 13.30
C GLN A 211 21.34 -25.43 14.71
N THR A 212 21.15 -24.61 15.74
CA THR A 212 21.03 -25.04 17.13
C THR A 212 19.58 -25.47 17.40
N TRP A 213 19.42 -26.55 18.15
CA TRP A 213 18.10 -26.90 18.67
C TRP A 213 17.69 -25.81 19.68
N PRO A 214 16.44 -25.31 19.64
CA PRO A 214 15.98 -24.38 20.67
C PRO A 214 16.16 -25.03 22.04
N PRO A 215 16.79 -24.36 23.01
CA PRO A 215 17.05 -24.97 24.30
C PRO A 215 15.73 -25.40 24.92
N THR A 216 15.64 -26.67 25.31
CA THR A 216 14.53 -27.26 26.08
C THR A 216 14.58 -26.60 27.45
N THR A 217 14.09 -25.38 27.53
CA THR A 217 13.71 -24.82 28.81
C THR A 217 12.50 -25.64 29.23
N GLN A 218 12.55 -26.28 30.39
CA GLN A 218 11.39 -26.85 31.07
C GLN A 218 10.42 -25.72 31.48
N LYS A 219 10.05 -24.82 30.57
CA LYS A 219 8.84 -24.03 30.73
C LYS A 219 7.71 -25.02 30.59
N GLU A 220 7.00 -25.27 31.68
CA GLU A 220 5.72 -25.95 31.65
C GLU A 220 4.90 -25.33 30.53
N PHE A 221 4.62 -26.12 29.48
CA PHE A 221 3.82 -25.68 28.35
C PHE A 221 2.46 -25.21 28.91
N SER A 222 2.28 -23.91 28.95
CA SER A 222 1.04 -23.28 29.38
C SER A 222 -0.03 -23.54 28.31
N GLN A 223 -1.31 -23.37 28.64
CA GLN A 223 -2.39 -23.59 27.65
C GLN A 223 -2.28 -22.69 26.41
N THR A 224 -1.50 -21.60 26.47
CA THR A 224 -1.20 -20.69 25.36
C THR A 224 -0.09 -21.20 24.42
N ASP A 225 0.61 -22.27 24.77
CA ASP A 225 1.71 -22.85 23.97
C ASP A 225 1.26 -24.00 23.06
N LYS A 226 -0.06 -24.22 22.92
CA LYS A 226 -0.60 -25.24 22.02
C LYS A 226 -0.36 -24.83 20.56
N PRO A 227 -0.05 -25.79 19.66
CA PRO A 227 0.06 -25.48 18.25
C PRO A 227 -1.27 -24.90 17.74
N PRO A 228 -1.22 -23.95 16.79
CA PRO A 228 -2.43 -23.36 16.24
C PRO A 228 -3.27 -24.43 15.56
N PHE A 229 -4.59 -24.26 15.62
CA PHE A 229 -5.52 -25.14 14.90
C PHE A 229 -5.26 -25.06 13.39
N LEU A 230 -5.32 -26.22 12.72
CA LEU A 230 -5.18 -26.30 11.27
C LEU A 230 -6.29 -25.47 10.61
N PRO A 231 -5.94 -24.44 9.80
CA PRO A 231 -6.96 -23.68 9.08
C PRO A 231 -7.72 -24.60 8.11
N PRO A 232 -9.07 -24.62 8.15
CA PRO A 232 -9.87 -25.56 7.35
C PRO A 232 -9.68 -25.35 5.84
N HIS A 233 -9.26 -24.17 5.41
CA HIS A 233 -8.92 -23.85 4.01
C HIS A 233 -7.85 -24.78 3.43
N LEU A 234 -6.93 -25.29 4.24
CA LEU A 234 -5.87 -26.21 3.81
C LEU A 234 -6.38 -27.63 3.58
N LEU A 235 -7.61 -27.95 4.00
CA LEU A 235 -8.24 -29.24 3.73
C LEU A 235 -8.90 -29.29 2.33
N ASN A 236 -9.10 -28.13 1.69
CA ASN A 236 -9.74 -28.02 0.39
C ASN A 236 -8.76 -28.29 -0.76
N ILE A 237 -8.31 -29.54 -0.90
CA ILE A 237 -7.30 -29.94 -1.90
C ILE A 237 -7.86 -29.76 -3.32
N ILE A 238 -7.24 -28.88 -4.13
CA ILE A 238 -7.72 -28.58 -5.50
C ILE A 238 -7.63 -29.76 -6.46
N LEU A 239 -6.67 -30.66 -6.25
CA LEU A 239 -6.49 -31.87 -7.07
C LEU A 239 -7.53 -32.95 -6.76
N ASN A 240 -8.26 -32.82 -5.64
CA ASN A 240 -9.35 -33.73 -5.28
C ASN A 240 -10.72 -33.21 -5.76
N LYS A 241 -10.76 -32.06 -6.44
CA LYS A 241 -12.01 -31.50 -6.98
C LYS A 241 -12.27 -32.11 -8.35
N ASP A 242 -13.51 -32.52 -8.56
CA ASP A 242 -13.94 -32.99 -9.87
C ASP A 242 -14.03 -31.82 -10.85
N THR A 243 -13.30 -31.93 -11.96
CA THR A 243 -13.47 -31.06 -13.11
C THR A 243 -14.48 -31.71 -14.06
N ALA A 244 -15.46 -30.95 -14.53
CA ALA A 244 -16.49 -31.49 -15.43
C ALA A 244 -15.85 -32.04 -16.73
N ALA A 245 -16.35 -33.18 -17.20
CA ALA A 245 -15.74 -33.94 -18.29
C ALA A 245 -15.64 -33.19 -19.63
N HIS A 246 -16.38 -32.09 -19.81
CA HIS A 246 -16.33 -31.25 -21.00
C HIS A 246 -15.19 -30.21 -21.00
N TYR A 247 -14.44 -30.07 -19.91
CA TYR A 247 -13.27 -29.19 -19.84
C TYR A 247 -11.96 -29.94 -20.13
N GLU A 248 -10.92 -29.18 -20.48
CA GLU A 248 -9.57 -29.71 -20.66
C GLU A 248 -9.04 -30.31 -19.33
N PRO A 249 -8.46 -31.53 -19.32
CA PRO A 249 -8.01 -32.20 -18.10
C PRO A 249 -6.91 -31.46 -17.32
N ALA A 250 -6.16 -30.58 -17.97
CA ALA A 250 -5.11 -29.77 -17.35
C ALA A 250 -5.65 -28.53 -16.62
N LEU A 251 -6.93 -28.19 -16.80
CA LEU A 251 -7.55 -27.04 -16.16
C LEU A 251 -8.02 -27.41 -14.75
N LEU A 252 -7.62 -26.56 -13.81
CA LEU A 252 -8.02 -26.63 -12.41
C LEU A 252 -8.85 -25.39 -12.05
N PRO A 253 -9.77 -25.51 -11.08
CA PRO A 253 -10.49 -24.35 -10.57
C PRO A 253 -9.54 -23.35 -9.91
N GLU A 254 -9.96 -22.09 -9.80
CA GLU A 254 -9.16 -21.06 -9.14
C GLU A 254 -8.91 -21.42 -7.66
N PRO A 255 -7.63 -21.46 -7.23
CA PRO A 255 -7.30 -21.79 -5.84
C PRO A 255 -7.51 -20.59 -4.91
N ASN A 256 -7.77 -20.85 -3.63
CA ASN A 256 -7.75 -19.81 -2.61
C ASN A 256 -6.28 -19.37 -2.37
N HIS A 257 -6.02 -18.07 -2.22
CA HIS A 257 -4.66 -17.55 -2.00
C HIS A 257 -3.98 -18.15 -0.75
N VAL A 258 -4.75 -18.55 0.27
CA VAL A 258 -4.24 -19.13 1.53
C VAL A 258 -3.57 -20.49 1.32
N MET A 259 -3.99 -21.30 0.35
CA MET A 259 -3.39 -22.63 0.11
C MET A 259 -2.15 -22.60 -0.78
N LEU A 260 -1.81 -21.45 -1.36
CA LEU A 260 -0.64 -21.32 -2.23
C LEU A 260 0.63 -21.56 -1.42
N LYS A 261 1.63 -22.18 -2.05
CA LYS A 261 2.91 -22.56 -1.43
C LYS A 261 2.81 -23.61 -0.31
N HIS A 262 1.63 -24.15 -0.02
CA HIS A 262 1.50 -25.35 0.81
C HIS A 262 1.85 -26.60 0.02
N LEU A 263 2.42 -27.60 0.69
CA LEU A 263 2.79 -28.89 0.14
C LEU A 263 1.66 -29.90 0.39
N TYR A 264 1.15 -30.50 -0.66
CA TYR A 264 0.24 -31.64 -0.60
C TYR A 264 0.98 -32.89 -1.06
N ALA A 265 0.70 -34.03 -0.43
CA ALA A 265 1.35 -35.29 -0.77
C ALA A 265 0.32 -36.41 -0.83
N LEU A 266 0.51 -37.34 -1.76
CA LEU A 266 -0.16 -38.63 -1.70
C LEU A 266 0.64 -39.58 -0.80
N SER A 267 -0.05 -40.56 -0.21
CA SER A 267 0.63 -41.66 0.47
C SER A 267 1.56 -42.37 -0.51
N ILE A 268 2.79 -42.66 -0.07
CA ILE A 268 3.79 -43.36 -0.87
C ILE A 268 3.24 -44.74 -1.25
N ARG A 269 3.27 -45.06 -2.54
CA ARG A 269 2.86 -46.36 -3.09
C ARG A 269 3.85 -46.77 -4.17
N ASP A 270 4.09 -48.07 -4.28
CA ASP A 270 4.98 -48.67 -5.29
C ASP A 270 6.40 -48.06 -5.36
N GLY A 271 6.91 -47.61 -4.20
CA GLY A 271 8.24 -46.98 -4.11
C GLY A 271 8.32 -45.58 -4.74
N VAL A 272 7.18 -44.91 -4.94
CA VAL A 272 7.12 -43.55 -5.50
C VAL A 272 6.41 -42.61 -4.52
N MET A 273 7.06 -41.48 -4.25
CA MET A 273 6.48 -40.34 -3.55
C MET A 273 5.94 -39.35 -4.58
N VAL A 274 4.71 -38.88 -4.35
CA VAL A 274 4.07 -37.85 -5.18
C VAL A 274 3.82 -36.63 -4.32
N LEU A 275 4.45 -35.52 -4.71
CA LEU A 275 4.29 -34.22 -4.08
C LEU A 275 3.59 -33.27 -5.04
N SER A 276 2.81 -32.34 -4.50
CA SER A 276 2.24 -31.27 -5.30
C SER A 276 2.23 -29.96 -4.53
N THR A 277 2.40 -28.86 -5.26
CA THR A 277 2.25 -27.52 -4.70
C THR A 277 1.64 -26.60 -5.74
N THR A 278 0.85 -25.64 -5.28
CA THR A 278 0.24 -24.63 -6.15
C THR A 278 0.96 -23.31 -5.96
N THR A 279 1.49 -22.80 -7.05
CA THR A 279 2.23 -21.54 -7.09
C THR A 279 1.52 -20.53 -7.98
N ARG A 280 1.73 -19.25 -7.69
CA ARG A 280 1.17 -18.14 -8.46
C ARG A 280 2.28 -17.53 -9.31
N TYR A 281 2.05 -17.43 -10.61
CA TYR A 281 2.87 -16.65 -11.54
C TYR A 281 2.04 -15.49 -12.09
N ARG A 282 2.33 -14.26 -11.64
CA ARG A 282 1.53 -13.05 -11.94
C ARG A 282 0.03 -13.22 -11.62
N HIS A 283 -0.81 -13.42 -12.63
CA HIS A 283 -2.26 -13.60 -12.50
C HIS A 283 -2.71 -15.02 -12.85
N LYS A 284 -1.76 -15.97 -12.93
CA LYS A 284 -2.01 -17.37 -13.26
C LYS A 284 -1.56 -18.26 -12.11
N PHE A 285 -2.19 -19.41 -11.99
CA PHE A 285 -1.88 -20.42 -10.98
C PHE A 285 -1.43 -21.70 -11.66
N VAL A 286 -0.38 -22.31 -11.13
CA VAL A 286 0.18 -23.55 -11.66
C VAL A 286 0.35 -24.53 -10.51
N THR A 287 -0.27 -25.70 -10.66
CA THR A 287 -0.12 -26.81 -9.72
C THR A 287 0.88 -27.80 -10.29
N THR A 288 2.06 -27.85 -9.69
CA THR A 288 3.13 -28.74 -10.13
C THR A 288 3.05 -30.03 -9.34
N CYS A 289 2.98 -31.17 -10.03
CA CYS A 289 3.11 -32.50 -9.43
C CYS A 289 4.53 -33.04 -9.68
N PHE A 290 5.20 -33.47 -8.62
CA PHE A 290 6.55 -34.01 -8.64
C PHE A 290 6.54 -35.47 -8.19
N TYR A 291 6.98 -36.35 -9.09
CA TYR A 291 7.07 -37.78 -8.86
C TYR A 291 8.54 -38.13 -8.60
N LYS A 292 8.83 -38.71 -7.43
CA LYS A 292 10.19 -39.09 -7.04
C LYS A 292 10.23 -40.52 -6.51
N PRO A 293 11.09 -41.40 -7.08
CA PRO A 293 11.35 -42.70 -6.49
C PRO A 293 11.92 -42.55 -5.08
N THR A 294 11.39 -43.32 -4.13
CA THR A 294 11.96 -43.43 -2.79
C THR A 294 13.01 -44.53 -2.81
N SER A 295 14.26 -44.20 -2.47
CA SER A 295 15.28 -45.23 -2.23
C SER A 295 14.81 -46.13 -1.08
N LYS A 296 14.88 -47.45 -1.29
CA LYS A 296 14.72 -48.43 -0.23
C LYS A 296 15.91 -48.39 0.73
#